data_AF-A0A432Q1D8-F1
#
_entry.id   AF-A0A432Q1D8-F1
#
_cell.length_a   1.000
_cell.length_b   1.000
_cell.length_c   1.000
_cell.angle_alpha   90.00
_cell.angle_beta   90.00
_cell.angle_gamma   90.00
#
_symmetry.space_group_name_H-M   'P 1'
#
loop_
_entity.id
_entity.type
_entity.pdbx_description
1 polymer ?
#
loop_
_entity_poly.entity_id
_entity_poly.type
_entity_poly.pdbx_seq_one_letter_code
_entity_poly.pdbx_strand_id
1 'polypeptide(L)'
;KEYVAKYTLSFINIELEGLPEREWEKTLSTWVKIFAFAKNLLKLPEEKRKEVYRKYRFDTVMEGVMEDVVKVLYGFYSLGILKPEEKPQKVLERAIELVEGEEELLKREGIKKENLEFIKDFLKKIS
;
A
#
# COMPACT_ATOMS: atom_id res chain seq x y z
N LYS A 1 -10.03 2.31 -12.07
CA LYS A 1 -9.43 1.36 -11.09
C LYS A 1 -7.90 1.49 -11.06
N GLU A 2 -7.27 1.66 -12.22
CA GLU A 2 -5.84 1.96 -12.36
C GLU A 2 -5.34 3.15 -11.51
N TYR A 3 -6.12 4.23 -11.35
CA TYR A 3 -5.70 5.38 -10.53
C TYR A 3 -5.39 5.01 -9.07
N VAL A 4 -6.20 4.17 -8.43
CA VAL A 4 -5.95 3.77 -7.03
C VAL A 4 -4.82 2.75 -6.96
N ALA A 5 -4.69 1.89 -7.98
CA ALA A 5 -3.61 0.92 -8.11
C ALA A 5 -2.24 1.59 -8.28
N LYS A 6 -2.11 2.54 -9.21
CA LYS A 6 -0.86 3.27 -9.43
C LYS A 6 -0.44 4.04 -8.18
N TYR A 7 -1.38 4.73 -7.53
CA TYR A 7 -1.08 5.50 -6.32
C TYR A 7 -0.56 4.61 -5.20
N THR A 8 -1.15 3.42 -5.03
CA THR A 8 -0.68 2.42 -4.07
C THR A 8 0.74 1.94 -4.37
N LEU A 9 1.03 1.66 -5.64
CA LEU A 9 2.33 1.15 -6.07
C LEU A 9 3.42 2.23 -6.06
N SER A 10 3.08 3.50 -6.32
CA SER A 10 4.04 4.60 -6.32
C SER A 10 4.74 4.76 -4.97
N PHE A 11 4.02 4.66 -3.84
CA PHE A 11 4.64 4.78 -2.51
C PHE A 11 5.72 3.73 -2.27
N ILE A 12 5.38 2.48 -2.57
CA ILE A 12 6.28 1.36 -2.35
C ILE A 12 7.42 1.41 -3.35
N ASN A 13 7.14 1.74 -4.61
CA ASN A 13 8.17 1.87 -5.65
C ASN A 13 9.23 2.90 -5.27
N ILE A 14 8.82 4.09 -4.81
CA ILE A 14 9.74 5.14 -4.38
C ILE A 14 10.60 4.66 -3.21
N GLU A 15 10.00 3.99 -2.21
CA GLU A 15 10.74 3.52 -1.05
C GLU A 15 11.73 2.39 -1.39
N LEU A 16 11.33 1.42 -2.24
CA LEU A 16 12.23 0.36 -2.69
C LEU A 16 13.40 0.91 -3.51
N GLU A 17 13.16 1.86 -4.41
CA GLU A 17 14.22 2.50 -5.20
C GLU A 17 15.22 3.30 -4.35
N GLY A 18 14.78 3.82 -3.21
CA GLY A 18 15.63 4.54 -2.26
C GLY A 18 16.48 3.63 -1.36
N LEU A 19 16.29 2.30 -1.42
CA LEU A 19 16.90 1.35 -0.49
C LEU A 19 17.74 0.27 -1.21
N PRO A 20 18.81 -0.23 -0.57
CA PRO A 20 19.48 -1.45 -1.04
C PRO A 20 18.52 -2.64 -1.05
N GLU A 21 18.61 -3.50 -2.08
CA GLU A 21 17.72 -4.65 -2.28
C GLU A 21 17.60 -5.57 -1.06
N ARG A 22 18.69 -5.75 -0.30
CA ARG A 22 18.71 -6.53 0.95
C ARG A 22 17.73 -6.04 2.02
N GLU A 23 17.29 -4.78 1.96
CA GLU A 23 16.30 -4.22 2.90
C GLU A 23 14.85 -4.35 2.38
N TRP A 24 14.65 -4.73 1.12
CA TRP A 24 13.33 -4.70 0.48
C TRP A 24 12.31 -5.59 1.19
N GLU A 25 12.66 -6.83 1.56
CA GLU A 25 11.73 -7.73 2.26
C GLU A 25 11.28 -7.17 3.62
N LYS A 26 12.20 -6.50 4.33
CA LYS A 26 11.91 -5.88 5.62
C LYS A 26 11.01 -4.66 5.45
N THR A 27 11.24 -3.87 4.41
CA THR A 27 10.37 -2.75 4.01
C THR A 27 8.97 -3.25 3.68
N LEU A 28 8.82 -4.26 2.82
CA LEU A 28 7.52 -4.82 2.49
C LEU A 28 6.81 -5.46 3.69
N SER A 29 7.55 -6.12 4.59
CA SER A 29 6.99 -6.62 5.85
C SER A 29 6.45 -5.49 6.75
N THR A 30 7.06 -4.32 6.69
CA THR A 30 6.57 -3.12 7.39
C THR A 30 5.29 -2.60 6.73
N TRP A 31 5.24 -2.53 5.41
CA TRP A 31 4.03 -2.17 4.67
C TRP A 31 2.85 -3.09 4.96
N VAL A 32 3.05 -4.40 5.08
CA VAL A 32 1.99 -5.34 5.49
C VAL A 32 1.39 -4.96 6.85
N LYS A 33 2.23 -4.57 7.80
CA LYS A 33 1.76 -4.11 9.13
C LYS A 33 1.04 -2.77 9.03
N ILE A 34 1.52 -1.85 8.18
CA ILE A 34 0.87 -0.56 7.91
C ILE A 34 -0.54 -0.78 7.36
N PHE A 35 -0.70 -1.63 6.33
CA PHE A 35 -2.03 -1.97 5.79
C PHE A 35 -2.94 -2.62 6.83
N ALA A 36 -2.39 -3.51 7.66
CA ALA A 36 -3.14 -4.12 8.76
C ALA A 36 -3.62 -3.08 9.78
N PHE A 37 -2.76 -2.14 10.15
CA PHE A 37 -3.11 -1.06 11.06
C PHE A 37 -4.15 -0.10 10.45
N ALA A 38 -3.95 0.32 9.20
CA ALA A 38 -4.87 1.18 8.47
C ALA A 38 -6.28 0.56 8.33
N LYS A 39 -6.40 -0.76 8.16
CA LYS A 39 -7.69 -1.46 8.15
C LYS A 39 -8.48 -1.23 9.45
N ASN A 40 -7.81 -1.13 10.60
CA ASN A 40 -8.49 -0.84 11.86
C ASN A 40 -8.94 0.63 11.95
N LEU A 41 -8.15 1.54 11.38
CA LEU A 41 -8.46 2.97 11.36
C LEU A 41 -9.66 3.31 10.48
N LEU A 42 -9.92 2.54 9.42
CA LEU A 42 -11.11 2.70 8.57
C LEU A 42 -12.44 2.66 9.34
N LYS A 43 -12.47 2.01 10.50
CA LYS A 43 -13.67 1.90 11.35
C LYS A 43 -13.91 3.16 12.20
N LEU A 44 -12.97 4.09 12.20
CA LEU A 44 -12.97 5.28 13.04
C LEU A 44 -13.22 6.53 12.20
N PRO A 45 -13.99 7.51 12.71
CA PRO A 45 -14.03 8.84 12.12
C PRO A 45 -12.66 9.52 12.24
N GLU A 46 -12.42 10.55 11.41
CA GLU A 46 -11.12 11.21 11.30
C GLU A 46 -10.61 11.77 12.64
N GLU A 47 -11.49 12.37 13.44
CA GLU A 47 -11.16 12.92 14.75
C GLU A 47 -10.62 11.86 15.70
N LYS A 48 -11.18 10.64 15.62
CA LYS A 48 -10.73 9.49 16.41
C LYS A 48 -9.43 8.90 15.89
N ARG A 49 -9.15 8.97 14.58
CA ARG A 49 -7.84 8.60 14.03
C ARG A 49 -6.74 9.54 14.54
N LYS A 50 -7.00 10.85 14.61
CA LYS A 50 -6.07 11.84 15.19
C LYS A 50 -5.77 11.60 16.68
N GLU A 51 -6.72 11.07 17.45
CA GLU A 51 -6.45 10.61 18.82
C GLU A 51 -5.49 9.41 18.86
N VAL A 52 -5.68 8.45 17.93
CA VAL A 52 -4.79 7.28 17.81
C VAL A 52 -3.37 7.70 17.45
N TYR A 53 -3.19 8.59 16.47
CA TYR A 53 -1.86 9.06 16.05
C TYR A 53 -1.08 9.72 17.18
N ARG A 54 -1.75 10.61 17.93
CA ARG A 54 -1.17 11.22 19.14
C ARG A 54 -0.77 10.19 20.18
N LYS A 55 -1.60 9.16 20.42
CA LYS A 55 -1.30 8.08 21.37
C LYS A 55 -0.04 7.30 20.98
N TYR A 56 0.16 7.04 19.69
CA TYR A 56 1.34 6.34 19.18
C TYR A 56 2.52 7.26 18.86
N ARG A 57 2.40 8.58 19.13
CA ARG A 57 3.43 9.59 18.87
C ARG A 57 3.89 9.61 17.42
N PHE A 58 2.94 9.49 16.49
CA PHE A 58 3.25 9.65 15.07
C PHE A 58 3.68 11.09 14.81
N ASP A 59 4.69 11.26 13.97
CA ASP A 59 5.00 12.56 13.39
C ASP A 59 4.05 12.87 12.22
N THR A 60 4.07 14.12 11.75
CA THR A 60 3.19 14.60 10.67
C THR A 60 3.34 13.77 9.38
N VAL A 61 4.53 13.23 9.10
CA VAL A 61 4.78 12.43 7.90
C VAL A 61 4.09 11.08 8.04
N MET A 62 4.24 10.43 9.18
CA MET A 62 3.62 9.14 9.47
C MET A 62 2.08 9.25 9.53
N GLU A 63 1.55 10.35 10.05
CA GLU A 63 0.11 10.65 9.97
C GLU A 63 -0.36 10.74 8.51
N GLY A 64 0.37 11.47 7.67
CA GLY A 64 0.06 11.60 6.24
C GLY A 64 0.07 10.25 5.52
N VAL A 65 1.12 9.45 5.71
CA VAL A 65 1.21 8.09 5.14
C VAL A 65 0.03 7.25 5.59
N MET A 66 -0.33 7.31 6.88
CA MET A 66 -1.43 6.51 7.40
C MET A 66 -2.79 6.92 6.81
N GLU A 67 -3.07 8.22 6.69
CA GLU A 67 -4.29 8.70 6.06
C GLU A 67 -4.35 8.34 4.56
N ASP A 68 -3.23 8.38 3.86
CA ASP A 68 -3.20 7.99 2.44
C ASP A 68 -3.43 6.48 2.27
N VAL A 69 -2.88 5.64 3.16
CA VAL A 69 -3.17 4.20 3.16
C VAL A 69 -4.63 3.91 3.52
N VAL A 70 -5.21 4.66 4.46
CA VAL A 70 -6.64 4.57 4.79
C VAL A 70 -7.49 4.90 3.55
N LYS A 71 -7.18 5.97 2.82
CA LYS A 71 -7.87 6.33 1.56
C LYS A 71 -7.70 5.26 0.49
N VAL A 72 -6.50 4.69 0.35
CA VAL A 72 -6.23 3.58 -0.57
C VAL A 72 -7.14 2.40 -0.26
N LEU A 73 -7.16 1.92 1.00
CA LEU A 73 -8.00 0.79 1.39
C LEU A 73 -9.49 1.11 1.18
N TYR A 74 -9.94 2.31 1.54
CA TYR A 74 -11.31 2.75 1.27
C TYR A 74 -11.64 2.71 -0.23
N GLY A 75 -10.74 3.20 -1.09
CA GLY A 75 -10.88 3.16 -2.54
C GLY A 75 -10.99 1.74 -3.09
N PHE A 76 -10.14 0.82 -2.64
CA PHE A 76 -10.20 -0.58 -3.08
C PHE A 76 -11.49 -1.28 -2.67
N TYR A 77 -11.96 -1.06 -1.44
CA TYR A 77 -13.21 -1.64 -0.97
C TYR A 77 -14.43 -1.04 -1.67
N SER A 78 -14.50 0.30 -1.80
CA SER A 78 -15.63 0.99 -2.44
C SER A 78 -15.76 0.69 -3.93
N LEU A 79 -14.63 0.45 -4.62
CA LEU A 79 -14.62 0.06 -6.04
C LEU A 79 -14.83 -1.46 -6.26
N GLY A 80 -15.02 -2.24 -5.19
CA GLY A 80 -15.18 -3.69 -5.26
C GLY A 80 -13.95 -4.43 -5.80
N ILE A 81 -12.76 -3.84 -5.68
CA ILE A 81 -11.50 -4.46 -6.10
C ILE A 81 -11.02 -5.46 -5.05
N LEU A 82 -11.22 -5.11 -3.77
CA LEU A 82 -10.93 -5.95 -2.62
C LEU A 82 -12.20 -6.08 -1.79
N LYS A 83 -12.46 -7.23 -1.18
CA LYS A 83 -13.58 -7.38 -0.24
C LYS A 83 -13.16 -7.05 1.20
N PRO A 84 -14.04 -6.48 2.05
CA PRO A 84 -13.70 -6.11 3.42
C PRO A 84 -13.17 -7.26 4.30
N GLU A 85 -13.57 -8.50 4.04
CA GLU A 85 -13.13 -9.71 4.73
C GLU A 85 -11.71 -10.15 4.34
N GLU A 86 -11.20 -9.71 3.19
CA GLU A 86 -9.87 -10.08 2.72
C GLU A 86 -8.75 -9.45 3.57
N LYS A 87 -7.58 -10.10 3.57
CA LYS A 87 -6.35 -9.59 4.20
C LYS A 87 -6.00 -8.23 3.55
N PRO A 88 -5.80 -7.13 4.30
CA PRO A 88 -5.65 -5.79 3.73
C PRO A 88 -4.41 -5.65 2.83
N GLN A 89 -3.33 -6.38 3.09
CA GLN A 89 -2.13 -6.36 2.24
C GLN A 89 -2.36 -6.91 0.83
N LYS A 90 -3.47 -7.62 0.57
CA LYS A 90 -3.87 -8.03 -0.79
C LYS A 90 -4.14 -6.84 -1.71
N VAL A 91 -4.29 -5.63 -1.16
CA VAL A 91 -4.32 -4.39 -1.95
C VAL A 91 -3.12 -4.30 -2.90
N LEU A 92 -1.95 -4.79 -2.50
CA LEU A 92 -0.75 -4.80 -3.33
C LEU A 92 -0.88 -5.77 -4.50
N GLU A 93 -1.30 -7.00 -4.23
CA GLU A 93 -1.56 -8.01 -5.27
C GLU A 93 -2.56 -7.47 -6.30
N ARG A 94 -3.71 -6.94 -5.83
CA ARG A 94 -4.74 -6.34 -6.68
C ARG A 94 -4.25 -5.12 -7.44
N ALA A 95 -3.41 -4.28 -6.82
CA ALA A 95 -2.84 -3.12 -7.49
C ALA A 95 -1.96 -3.56 -8.66
N ILE A 96 -1.14 -4.59 -8.47
CA ILE A 96 -0.24 -5.10 -9.51
C ILE A 96 -1.05 -5.74 -10.65
N GLU A 97 -2.03 -6.60 -10.33
CA GLU A 97 -2.94 -7.22 -11.33
C GLU A 97 -3.59 -6.18 -12.26
N LEU A 98 -3.90 -4.99 -11.73
CA LEU A 98 -4.56 -3.92 -12.48
C LEU A 98 -3.63 -3.13 -13.41
N VAL A 99 -2.31 -3.21 -13.25
CA VAL A 99 -1.36 -2.37 -14.01
C VAL A 99 -0.23 -3.14 -14.68
N GLU A 100 -0.04 -4.43 -14.37
CA GLU A 100 1.09 -5.20 -14.89
C GLU A 100 1.09 -5.36 -16.42
N GLY A 101 -0.08 -5.32 -17.04
CA GLY A 101 -0.25 -5.34 -18.51
C GLY A 101 -0.15 -3.96 -19.16
N GLU A 102 -0.08 -2.88 -18.38
CA GLU A 102 -0.16 -1.50 -18.87
C GLU A 102 1.24 -0.88 -19.00
N GLU A 103 2.03 -1.32 -19.98
CA GLU A 103 3.45 -0.93 -20.10
C GLU A 103 3.67 0.59 -20.17
N GLU A 104 2.84 1.30 -20.93
CA GLU A 104 2.93 2.76 -21.06
C GLU A 104 2.59 3.48 -19.75
N LEU A 105 1.67 2.93 -18.96
CA LEU A 105 1.37 3.44 -17.62
C LEU A 105 2.57 3.24 -16.70
N LEU A 106 3.13 2.03 -16.65
CA LEU A 106 4.30 1.72 -15.81
C LEU A 106 5.47 2.64 -16.13
N LYS A 107 5.76 2.83 -17.42
CA LYS A 107 6.82 3.71 -17.89
C LYS A 107 6.57 5.17 -17.52
N ARG A 108 5.35 5.68 -17.70
CA ARG A 108 4.98 7.06 -17.37
C ARG A 108 5.11 7.36 -15.88
N GLU A 109 4.72 6.41 -15.04
CA GLU A 109 4.72 6.58 -13.58
C GLU A 109 6.05 6.14 -12.94
N GLY A 110 7.04 5.70 -13.73
CA GLY A 110 8.35 5.29 -13.25
C GLY A 110 8.35 3.99 -12.45
N ILE A 111 7.34 3.14 -12.60
CA ILE A 111 7.19 1.89 -11.86
C ILE A 111 7.98 0.80 -12.59
N LYS A 112 9.03 0.26 -11.94
CA LYS A 112 9.87 -0.79 -12.52
C LYS A 112 9.21 -2.16 -12.41
N LYS A 113 9.27 -2.94 -13.50
CA LYS A 113 8.75 -4.32 -13.53
C LYS A 113 9.41 -5.20 -12.46
N GLU A 114 10.72 -5.06 -12.26
CA GLU A 114 11.48 -5.76 -11.21
C GLU A 114 10.89 -5.53 -9.81
N ASN A 115 10.49 -4.29 -9.48
CA ASN A 115 9.86 -3.99 -8.20
C ASN A 115 8.50 -4.70 -8.06
N LEU A 116 7.70 -4.74 -9.14
CA LEU A 116 6.43 -5.45 -9.13
C LEU A 116 6.62 -6.96 -8.95
N GLU A 117 7.59 -7.54 -9.66
CA GLU A 117 7.94 -8.96 -9.54
C GLU A 117 8.40 -9.30 -8.12
N PHE A 118 9.26 -8.47 -7.54
CA PHE A 118 9.71 -8.65 -6.16
C PHE A 118 8.55 -8.59 -5.16
N ILE A 119 7.65 -7.61 -5.30
CA ILE A 119 6.46 -7.50 -4.44
C ILE A 119 5.58 -8.76 -4.59
N LYS A 120 5.34 -9.23 -5.82
CA LYS A 120 4.57 -10.47 -6.06
C LYS A 120 5.19 -11.66 -5.35
N ASP A 121 6.49 -11.85 -5.49
CA ASP A 121 7.19 -12.99 -4.90
C ASP A 121 7.23 -12.90 -3.38
N PHE A 122 7.42 -11.72 -2.82
CA PHE A 122 7.26 -11.48 -1.38
C PHE A 122 5.85 -11.85 -0.90
N LEU A 123 4.79 -11.41 -1.58
CA LEU A 123 3.42 -11.69 -1.19
C LEU A 123 3.09 -13.19 -1.24
N LYS A 124 3.62 -13.93 -2.22
CA LYS A 124 3.48 -15.40 -2.27
C LYS A 124 4.12 -16.09 -1.07
N LYS A 125 5.26 -15.59 -0.57
CA LYS A 125 5.96 -16.18 0.61
C LYS A 125 5.14 -16.03 1.90
N ILE A 126 4.32 -14.99 2.02
CA ILE A 126 3.59 -14.65 3.26
C ILE A 126 2.08 -14.93 3.20
N SER A 127 1.57 -15.42 2.06
CA SER A 127 0.15 -15.68 1.84
C SER A 127 -0.33 -16.92 2.58
#